data_AF-A0A819GDT2-F1
#
_entry.id   AF-A0A819GDT2-F1
#
_cell.length_a   1.000
_cell.length_b   1.000
_cell.length_c   1.000
_cell.angle_alpha   90.00
_cell.angle_beta   90.00
_cell.angle_gamma   90.00
#
_symmetry.space_group_name_H-M   'P 1'
#
loop_
_entity.id
_entity.type
_entity.pdbx_description
1 polymer ?
#
loop_
_entity_poly.entity_id
_entity_poly.type
_entity_poly.pdbx_seq_one_letter_code
_entity_poly.pdbx_strand_id
1 'polypeptide(L)'
;LKCSSINCSHGSKCLMNDNGFPLCYCPSNCNEYVNTISFNGPICGSDQHTYETICELNKRTCELREDLYVAHLGKCQHCQNSSCLLNYEKCDPYLDCLYSYQPLCANNLQNYSNECEMYKYACQSNTYYREEMECSVL
;
A
#
# COMPACT_ATOMS: atom_id res chain seq x y z
N LEU A 1 -14.02 5.04 -32.76
CA LEU A 1 -13.47 4.22 -31.64
C LEU A 1 -14.62 3.88 -30.70
N LYS A 2 -14.63 2.69 -30.10
CA LYS A 2 -15.67 2.25 -29.14
C LYS A 2 -14.99 1.88 -27.82
N CYS A 3 -15.74 1.94 -26.72
CA CYS A 3 -15.22 1.51 -25.41
C CYS A 3 -14.71 0.07 -25.38
N SER A 4 -15.24 -0.82 -26.23
CA SER A 4 -14.74 -2.19 -26.40
C SER A 4 -13.28 -2.29 -26.83
N SER A 5 -12.70 -1.20 -27.34
CA SER A 5 -11.32 -1.14 -27.85
C SER A 5 -10.45 -0.13 -27.08
N ILE A 6 -10.95 0.40 -25.95
CA ILE A 6 -10.21 1.32 -25.09
C ILE A 6 -9.97 0.64 -23.74
N ASN A 7 -8.70 0.61 -23.32
CA ASN A 7 -8.34 0.20 -21.98
C ASN A 7 -8.06 1.46 -21.14
N CYS A 8 -8.90 1.72 -20.15
CA CYS A 8 -8.78 2.87 -19.26
C CYS A 8 -7.92 2.49 -18.04
N SER A 9 -6.92 3.30 -17.70
CA SER A 9 -5.99 3.03 -16.59
C SER A 9 -6.50 3.55 -15.23
N HIS A 10 -5.81 3.19 -14.14
CA HIS A 10 -6.05 3.72 -12.79
C HIS A 10 -7.47 3.48 -12.27
N GLY A 11 -8.09 2.34 -12.63
CA GLY A 11 -9.46 2.01 -12.21
C GLY A 11 -10.58 2.83 -12.89
N SER A 12 -10.26 3.66 -13.89
CA SER A 12 -11.27 4.39 -14.66
C SER A 12 -12.08 3.47 -15.57
N LYS A 13 -13.34 3.84 -15.82
CA LYS A 13 -14.26 3.14 -16.73
C LYS A 13 -14.48 3.92 -18.00
N CYS A 14 -14.88 3.24 -19.07
CA CYS A 14 -15.20 3.88 -20.34
C CYS A 14 -16.72 4.09 -20.49
N LEU A 15 -17.12 5.29 -20.91
CA LEU A 15 -18.47 5.61 -21.36
C LEU A 15 -18.44 6.23 -22.77
N MET A 16 -19.53 6.08 -23.54
CA MET A 16 -19.67 6.77 -24.82
C MET A 16 -20.41 8.10 -24.60
N ASN A 17 -19.85 9.22 -25.06
CA ASN A 17 -20.52 10.51 -24.99
C ASN A 17 -21.55 10.68 -26.13
N ASP A 18 -22.34 11.77 -26.07
CA ASP A 18 -23.41 12.06 -27.04
C ASP A 18 -22.89 12.22 -28.50
N ASN A 19 -21.62 12.60 -28.65
CA ASN A 19 -20.95 12.74 -29.93
C ASN A 19 -20.40 11.41 -30.47
N GLY A 20 -20.62 10.29 -29.77
CA GLY A 20 -20.14 8.96 -30.16
C GLY A 20 -18.65 8.73 -29.92
N PHE A 21 -18.01 9.53 -29.07
CA PHE A 21 -16.62 9.34 -28.67
C PHE A 21 -16.52 8.64 -27.31
N PRO A 22 -15.57 7.70 -27.14
CA PRO A 22 -15.32 7.06 -25.86
C PRO A 22 -14.56 8.01 -24.91
N LEU A 23 -14.96 8.03 -23.64
CA LEU A 23 -14.37 8.84 -22.58
C LEU A 23 -14.12 7.99 -21.33
N CYS A 24 -12.89 8.03 -20.80
CA CYS A 24 -12.55 7.39 -19.53
C CYS A 24 -12.90 8.31 -18.35
N TYR A 25 -13.71 7.83 -17.43
CA TYR A 25 -14.17 8.57 -16.25
C TYR A 25 -13.88 7.81 -14.96
N CYS A 26 -13.84 8.52 -13.84
CA CYS A 26 -13.73 7.93 -12.51
C CYS A 26 -15.11 7.66 -11.94
N PRO A 27 -15.47 6.40 -11.66
CA PRO A 27 -16.75 6.08 -11.04
C PRO A 27 -16.92 6.77 -9.69
N SER A 28 -18.06 7.43 -9.49
CA SER A 28 -18.42 8.01 -8.20
C SER A 28 -19.03 6.97 -7.25
N ASN A 29 -19.61 5.90 -7.80
CA ASN A 29 -20.20 4.80 -7.04
C ASN A 29 -19.16 3.70 -6.78
N CYS A 30 -19.02 3.31 -5.51
CA CYS A 30 -18.07 2.29 -5.08
C CYS A 30 -18.33 0.89 -5.66
N ASN A 31 -19.59 0.56 -5.95
CA ASN A 31 -19.98 -0.74 -6.49
C ASN A 31 -19.49 -0.95 -7.93
N GLU A 32 -19.07 0.14 -8.58
CA GLU A 32 -18.55 0.08 -9.92
C GLU A 32 -17.08 -0.31 -9.96
N TYR A 33 -16.31 -0.04 -8.90
CA TYR A 33 -14.93 -0.50 -8.82
C TYR A 33 -14.89 -2.02 -8.62
N VAL A 34 -13.94 -2.67 -9.30
CA VAL A 34 -13.67 -4.08 -9.07
C VAL A 34 -12.87 -4.18 -7.77
N ASN A 35 -13.55 -4.54 -6.68
CA ASN A 35 -12.91 -4.74 -5.39
C ASN A 35 -12.48 -6.20 -5.26
N THR A 36 -11.18 -6.46 -5.31
CA THR A 36 -10.60 -7.80 -5.07
C THR A 36 -10.45 -8.11 -3.58
N ILE A 37 -10.62 -7.10 -2.72
CA ILE A 37 -10.45 -7.18 -1.28
C ILE A 37 -11.81 -7.02 -0.60
N SER A 38 -12.26 -8.06 0.12
CA SER A 38 -13.52 -8.07 0.88
C SER A 38 -13.32 -7.62 2.33
N PHE A 39 -12.63 -6.50 2.52
CA PHE A 39 -12.36 -5.92 3.83
C PHE A 39 -13.06 -4.56 3.94
N ASN A 40 -13.83 -4.35 5.01
CA ASN A 40 -14.66 -3.16 5.23
C ASN A 40 -14.08 -2.19 6.26
N GLY A 41 -12.82 -2.39 6.68
CA GLY A 41 -12.12 -1.50 7.60
C GLY A 41 -11.15 -0.56 6.88
N PRO A 42 -10.47 0.32 7.65
CA PRO A 42 -9.48 1.23 7.10
C PRO A 42 -8.27 0.46 6.57
N ILE A 43 -7.61 1.01 5.56
CA ILE A 43 -6.43 0.45 4.91
C ILE A 43 -5.33 1.50 4.83
N CYS A 44 -4.09 1.05 4.64
CA CYS A 44 -2.98 1.92 4.33
C CYS A 44 -2.65 1.81 2.84
N GLY A 45 -2.66 2.94 2.13
CA GLY A 45 -2.23 3.03 0.74
C GLY A 45 -0.71 3.00 0.61
N SER A 46 -0.23 2.70 -0.60
CA SER A 46 1.19 2.76 -0.99
C SER A 46 1.79 4.17 -0.90
N ASP A 47 0.96 5.19 -0.82
CA ASP A 47 1.28 6.60 -0.57
C ASP A 47 1.37 6.94 0.93
N GLN A 48 1.28 5.94 1.82
CA GLN A 48 1.26 6.10 3.28
C GLN A 48 0.06 6.91 3.79
N HIS A 49 -1.01 7.02 2.99
CA HIS A 49 -2.27 7.62 3.40
C HIS A 49 -3.26 6.56 3.88
N THR A 50 -3.95 6.85 4.99
CA THR A 50 -5.02 5.98 5.48
C THR A 50 -6.29 6.25 4.68
N TYR A 51 -6.86 5.22 4.08
CA TYR A 51 -8.17 5.28 3.44
C TYR A 51 -9.16 4.50 4.29
N GLU A 52 -10.33 5.04 4.57
CA GLU A 52 -11.32 4.39 5.46
C GLU A 52 -11.93 3.15 4.78
N THR A 53 -11.87 3.06 3.44
CA THR A 53 -12.27 1.88 2.67
C THR A 53 -11.42 1.71 1.42
N ILE A 54 -11.42 0.49 0.86
CA ILE A 54 -10.82 0.20 -0.47
C ILE A 54 -11.39 1.08 -1.59
N CYS A 55 -12.67 1.44 -1.51
CA CYS A 55 -13.30 2.29 -2.51
C CYS A 55 -12.68 3.69 -2.53
N GLU A 56 -12.39 4.24 -1.35
CA GLU A 56 -11.80 5.58 -1.25
C GLU A 56 -10.41 5.61 -1.89
N LEU A 57 -9.61 4.57 -1.66
CA LEU A 57 -8.33 4.39 -2.37
C LEU A 57 -8.56 4.32 -3.87
N ASN A 58 -9.47 3.47 -4.36
CA ASN A 58 -9.74 3.33 -5.81
C ASN A 58 -10.19 4.64 -6.47
N LYS A 59 -11.01 5.43 -5.79
CA LYS A 59 -11.40 6.77 -6.25
C LYS A 59 -10.17 7.67 -6.37
N ARG A 60 -9.32 7.68 -5.33
CA ARG A 60 -8.12 8.50 -5.28
C ARG A 60 -7.12 8.10 -6.36
N THR A 61 -6.86 6.80 -6.56
CA THR A 61 -6.08 6.23 -7.66
C THR A 61 -6.55 6.79 -9.00
N CYS A 62 -7.87 6.77 -9.24
CA CYS A 62 -8.44 7.24 -10.49
C CYS A 62 -8.33 8.76 -10.68
N GLU A 63 -8.65 9.53 -9.65
CA GLU A 63 -8.62 11.00 -9.70
C GLU A 63 -7.21 11.54 -9.87
N LEU A 64 -6.23 10.96 -9.17
CA LEU A 64 -4.82 11.33 -9.29
C LEU A 64 -4.15 10.80 -10.56
N ARG A 65 -4.72 9.76 -11.19
CA ARG A 65 -4.09 9.03 -12.30
C ARG A 65 -2.74 8.43 -11.90
N GLU A 66 -2.70 7.86 -10.70
CA GLU A 66 -1.54 7.18 -10.13
C GLU A 66 -1.93 5.77 -9.69
N ASP A 67 -1.03 4.79 -9.84
CA ASP A 67 -1.26 3.40 -9.44
C ASP A 67 -1.06 3.21 -7.93
N LEU A 68 -2.02 3.69 -7.13
CA LEU A 68 -2.05 3.41 -5.69
C LEU A 68 -2.60 2.00 -5.44
N TYR A 69 -1.98 1.31 -4.50
CA TYR A 69 -2.40 -0.03 -4.05
C TYR A 69 -2.44 -0.12 -2.54
N VAL A 70 -3.13 -1.13 -2.02
CA VAL A 70 -3.17 -1.41 -0.58
C VAL A 70 -1.80 -1.91 -0.13
N ALA A 71 -1.11 -1.13 0.70
CA ALA A 71 0.14 -1.54 1.33
C ALA A 71 -0.11 -2.56 2.45
N HIS A 72 -1.13 -2.31 3.29
CA HIS A 72 -1.61 -3.26 4.29
C HIS A 72 -3.05 -2.93 4.75
N LEU A 73 -3.70 -3.91 5.38
CA LEU A 73 -5.00 -3.71 6.05
C LEU A 73 -4.79 -2.97 7.38
N GLY A 74 -5.74 -2.15 7.80
CA GLY A 74 -5.62 -1.25 8.95
C GLY A 74 -5.13 0.16 8.55
N LYS A 75 -5.27 1.13 9.48
CA LYS A 75 -4.80 2.51 9.25
C LYS A 75 -3.29 2.54 9.03
N CYS A 76 -2.81 3.45 8.18
CA CYS A 76 -1.38 3.76 8.16
C CYS A 76 -0.97 4.20 9.56
N GLN A 77 0.10 3.60 10.06
CA GLN A 77 0.76 4.10 11.24
C GLN A 77 1.62 5.28 10.81
N HIS A 78 1.11 6.50 10.98
CA HIS A 78 2.01 7.64 11.01
C HIS A 78 2.85 7.48 12.26
N CYS A 79 4.17 7.40 12.11
CA CYS A 79 5.09 7.45 13.24
C CYS A 79 5.11 8.87 13.82
N GLN A 80 3.97 9.35 14.32
CA GLN A 80 3.93 10.46 15.25
C GLN A 80 4.12 9.86 16.63
N ASN A 81 5.30 10.06 17.20
CA ASN A 81 5.65 9.63 18.56
C ASN A 81 5.60 8.10 18.75
N SER A 82 6.44 7.36 18.02
CA SER A 82 6.95 6.03 18.44
C SER A 82 5.97 4.83 18.49
N SER A 83 4.83 4.89 17.80
CA SER A 83 3.84 3.79 17.78
C SER A 83 3.70 3.11 16.41
N CYS A 84 4.83 2.74 15.79
CA CYS A 84 4.86 1.99 14.53
C CYS A 84 5.29 0.56 14.81
N LEU A 85 4.36 -0.37 15.06
CA LEU A 85 4.74 -1.74 15.43
C LEU A 85 3.77 -2.80 14.96
N LEU A 86 4.35 -3.73 14.23
CA LEU A 86 4.05 -5.14 14.36
C LEU A 86 4.86 -5.67 15.56
N ASN A 87 4.20 -6.45 16.42
CA ASN A 87 4.71 -7.25 17.56
C ASN A 87 5.51 -6.59 18.70
N TYR A 88 6.13 -5.43 18.52
CA TYR A 88 6.71 -4.68 19.65
C TYR A 88 5.68 -3.64 20.13
N GLU A 89 5.69 -3.21 21.39
CA GLU A 89 4.71 -2.20 21.88
C GLU A 89 5.22 -0.75 21.81
N LYS A 90 6.55 -0.55 21.72
CA LYS A 90 7.19 0.74 21.37
C LYS A 90 8.35 0.61 20.36
N CYS A 91 8.54 1.63 19.51
CA CYS A 91 9.75 1.80 18.70
C CYS A 91 10.92 2.12 19.65
N ASP A 92 11.84 1.17 19.79
CA ASP A 92 13.06 1.31 20.57
C ASP A 92 14.29 1.18 19.64
N PRO A 93 14.98 2.29 19.31
CA PRO A 93 16.14 2.27 18.42
C PRO A 93 17.37 1.60 19.08
N TYR A 94 17.29 1.29 20.38
CA TYR A 94 18.31 0.62 21.17
C TYR A 94 17.89 -0.80 21.59
N LEU A 95 16.81 -1.33 21.00
CA LEU A 95 16.37 -2.70 21.23
C LEU A 95 17.51 -3.69 21.01
N ASP A 96 17.70 -4.57 21.99
CA ASP A 96 18.68 -5.65 21.93
C ASP A 96 18.01 -6.90 21.35
N CYS A 97 18.32 -7.21 20.08
CA CYS A 97 17.70 -8.29 19.31
C CYS A 97 18.38 -9.63 19.60
N LEU A 98 18.22 -10.09 20.85
CA LEU A 98 18.90 -11.27 21.36
C LEU A 98 18.37 -12.57 20.71
N TYR A 99 19.31 -13.37 20.18
CA TYR A 99 19.15 -14.79 19.83
C TYR A 99 18.00 -15.16 18.86
N SER A 100 17.67 -14.30 17.90
CA SER A 100 16.55 -14.55 16.96
C SER A 100 16.97 -14.76 15.49
N TYR A 101 18.12 -15.38 15.18
CA TYR A 101 18.58 -15.51 13.78
C TYR A 101 17.60 -16.25 12.86
N GLN A 102 16.90 -15.49 12.02
CA GLN A 102 15.92 -15.92 11.03
C GLN A 102 15.98 -14.91 9.86
N PRO A 103 16.93 -15.09 8.93
CA PRO A 103 17.23 -14.06 7.95
C PRO A 103 16.05 -13.83 7.00
N LEU A 104 15.82 -12.58 6.67
CA LEU A 104 14.78 -12.14 5.75
C LEU A 104 15.27 -10.97 4.89
N CYS A 105 14.72 -10.85 3.69
CA CYS A 105 14.87 -9.67 2.86
C CYS A 105 13.71 -8.71 3.13
N ALA A 106 13.94 -7.41 3.12
CA ALA A 106 12.84 -6.45 3.15
C ALA A 106 12.70 -5.63 1.86
N ASN A 107 11.58 -4.92 1.74
CA ASN A 107 11.22 -4.04 0.61
C ASN A 107 12.18 -2.88 0.33
N ASN A 108 13.18 -2.65 1.19
CA ASN A 108 14.29 -1.73 0.92
C ASN A 108 15.51 -2.43 0.28
N LEU A 109 15.36 -3.67 -0.18
CA LEU A 109 16.39 -4.50 -0.79
C LEU A 109 17.58 -4.79 0.15
N GLN A 110 17.32 -4.74 1.45
CA GLN A 110 18.31 -5.05 2.48
C GLN A 110 17.97 -6.37 3.18
N ASN A 111 19.00 -7.17 3.42
CA ASN A 111 18.91 -8.37 4.25
C ASN A 111 19.04 -8.02 5.72
N TYR A 112 18.18 -8.60 6.56
CA TYR A 112 18.25 -8.49 8.01
C TYR A 112 18.50 -9.85 8.61
N SER A 113 19.29 -9.90 9.68
CA SER A 113 19.57 -11.15 10.39
C SER A 113 18.33 -11.77 11.02
N ASN A 114 17.31 -10.94 11.30
CA ASN A 114 16.01 -11.32 11.83
C ASN A 114 15.00 -10.18 11.76
N GLU A 115 13.74 -10.49 12.07
CA GLU A 115 12.62 -9.54 12.12
C GLU A 115 12.88 -8.38 13.08
N CYS A 116 13.48 -8.65 14.26
CA CYS A 116 13.81 -7.62 15.25
C CYS A 116 14.81 -6.59 14.71
N GLU A 117 15.87 -7.04 14.02
CA GLU A 117 16.86 -6.15 13.41
C GLU A 117 16.24 -5.30 12.30
N MET A 118 15.32 -5.87 11.50
CA MET A 118 14.53 -5.11 10.53
C MET A 118 13.71 -4.01 11.22
N TYR A 119 13.02 -4.34 12.32
CA TYR A 119 12.23 -3.36 13.08
C TYR A 119 13.08 -2.29 13.74
N LYS A 120 14.22 -2.64 14.33
CA LYS A 120 15.16 -1.68 14.92
C LYS A 120 15.65 -0.68 13.88
N TYR A 121 16.01 -1.16 12.69
CA TYR A 121 16.47 -0.30 11.60
C TYR A 121 15.35 0.59 11.05
N ALA A 122 14.13 0.05 10.92
CA ALA A 122 12.92 0.81 10.60
C ALA A 122 12.69 1.94 11.61
N CYS A 123 12.82 1.63 12.90
CA CYS A 123 12.66 2.58 14.01
C CYS A 123 13.70 3.71 13.96
N GLN A 124 14.98 3.39 13.72
CA GLN A 124 16.04 4.39 13.57
C GLN A 124 15.87 5.28 12.32
N SER A 125 15.32 4.71 11.26
CA SER A 125 15.08 5.39 9.98
C SER A 125 13.72 6.09 9.92
N ASN A 126 12.92 6.04 10.98
CA ASN A 126 11.55 6.55 11.05
C ASN A 126 10.69 6.12 9.85
N THR A 127 10.79 4.85 9.48
CA THR A 127 10.13 4.24 8.31
C THR A 127 9.59 2.86 8.66
N TYR A 128 8.96 2.19 7.71
CA TYR A 128 8.44 0.84 7.84
C TYR A 128 9.00 -0.06 6.74
N TYR A 129 9.50 -1.23 7.14
CA TYR A 129 9.97 -2.26 6.23
C TYR A 129 9.10 -3.52 6.36
N ARG A 130 8.88 -4.20 5.23
CA ARG A 130 8.12 -5.45 5.11
C ARG A 130 9.02 -6.52 4.52
N GLU A 131 8.89 -7.75 4.98
CA GLU A 131 9.51 -8.93 4.37
C GLU A 131 9.11 -9.11 2.88
N GLU A 132 10.12 -9.35 2.04
CA GLU A 132 10.02 -9.64 0.61
C GLU A 132 10.66 -11.00 0.28
N MET A 133 10.23 -11.63 -0.82
CA MET A 133 10.65 -13.00 -1.15
C MET A 133 12.15 -13.15 -1.41
N GLU A 134 12.80 -12.19 -2.09
CA GLU A 134 14.25 -12.21 -2.33
C GLU A 134 14.81 -10.80 -2.51
N CYS A 135 15.97 -10.54 -1.91
CA CYS A 135 16.76 -9.35 -2.21
C CYS A 135 17.56 -9.68 -3.46
N SER A 136 17.25 -9.01 -4.59
CA SER A 136 18.02 -9.20 -5.81
C SER A 136 19.49 -8.89 -5.53
N VAL A 137 20.33 -9.91 -5.60
CA VAL A 137 21.79 -9.75 -5.53
C VAL A 137 22.18 -9.09 -6.85
N LEU A 138 22.48 -7.78 -6.81
CA LEU A 138 23.20 -7.12 -7.90
C LEU A 138 24.67 -7.57 -7.92
#